data_AF-A0A1I4SIV0-F1
#
_entry.id   AF-A0A1I4SIV0-F1
#
_cell.length_a   1.000
_cell.length_b   1.000
_cell.length_c   1.000
_cell.angle_alpha   90.00
_cell.angle_beta   90.00
_cell.angle_gamma   90.00
#
_symmetry.space_group_name_H-M   'P 1'
#
loop_
_entity.id
_entity.type
_entity.pdbx_description
1 polymer ?
#
loop_
_entity_poly.entity_id
_entity_poly.type
_entity_poly.pdbx_seq_one_letter_code
_entity_poly.pdbx_strand_id
1 'polypeptide(L)'
;MDILRDKAGLEFKRDSQAKVVIKGGELVIERFYPMNLLQKLSLQKESVEDWREMVESIMIDWNYDGAVLQPAVVDIPGKDDLVKGAFKVPEDAGTIRVKITDLLSESWEGSVSHG
;
A
#
# COMPACT_ATOMS: atom_id res chain seq x y z
N MET A 1 43.48 7.56 8.75
CA MET A 1 42.21 7.39 8.00
C MET A 1 41.11 7.28 9.03
N ASP A 2 40.25 8.29 9.10
CA ASP A 2 39.23 8.44 10.13
C ASP A 2 37.88 7.93 9.56
N ILE A 3 37.37 6.82 10.10
CA ILE A 3 36.20 6.09 9.58
C ILE A 3 34.89 6.71 10.12
N LEU A 4 34.98 7.84 10.82
CA LEU A 4 33.84 8.49 11.49
C LEU A 4 33.10 9.53 10.64
N ARG A 5 33.41 9.67 9.34
CA ARG A 5 32.82 10.71 8.46
C ARG A 5 31.78 10.25 7.45
N ASP A 6 31.28 9.01 7.52
CA ASP A 6 30.44 8.44 6.44
C ASP A 6 29.00 8.10 6.82
N LYS A 7 28.48 8.64 7.94
CA LYS A 7 27.08 8.43 8.38
C LYS A 7 26.26 9.71 8.50
N ALA A 8 26.63 10.76 7.78
CA ALA A 8 25.92 12.05 7.82
C ALA A 8 24.72 12.15 6.84
N GLY A 9 24.36 11.06 6.16
CA GLY A 9 23.29 11.05 5.14
C GLY A 9 22.25 9.94 5.30
N LEU A 10 22.15 9.32 6.48
CA LEU A 10 21.07 8.38 6.78
C LEU A 10 19.79 9.18 7.08
N GLU A 11 19.15 9.71 6.04
CA GLU A 11 17.74 10.08 6.14
C GLU A 11 16.94 8.79 6.26
N PHE A 12 16.19 8.65 7.37
CA PHE A 12 15.28 7.53 7.52
C PHE A 12 14.25 7.58 6.40
N LYS A 13 14.19 6.50 5.60
CA LYS A 13 13.11 6.28 4.64
C LYS A 13 11.79 6.45 5.38
N ARG A 14 10.92 7.33 4.89
CA ARG A 14 9.57 7.46 5.46
C ARG A 14 8.73 6.34 4.89
N ASP A 15 8.41 5.37 5.72
CA ASP A 15 7.52 4.28 5.31
C ASP A 15 6.17 4.84 4.85
N SER A 16 5.66 4.28 3.76
CA SER A 16 4.31 4.56 3.29
C SER A 16 3.29 4.23 4.38
N GLN A 17 2.15 4.92 4.40
CA GLN A 17 1.08 4.68 5.37
C GLN A 17 -0.23 4.39 4.65
N ALA A 18 -1.03 3.47 5.20
CA ALA A 18 -2.38 3.23 4.70
C ALA A 18 -3.36 3.04 5.85
N LYS A 19 -4.63 3.37 5.60
CA LYS A 19 -5.75 3.02 6.48
C LYS A 19 -6.64 2.02 5.78
N VAL A 20 -6.62 0.79 6.27
CA VAL A 20 -7.41 -0.32 5.76
C VAL A 20 -8.35 -0.81 6.85
N VAL A 21 -9.63 -1.00 6.52
CA VAL A 21 -10.69 -1.35 7.47
C VAL A 21 -11.62 -2.38 6.86
N ILE A 22 -12.32 -3.15 7.70
CA ILE A 22 -13.44 -3.99 7.26
C ILE A 22 -14.74 -3.29 7.65
N LYS A 23 -15.61 -3.03 6.67
CA LYS A 23 -16.90 -2.36 6.87
C LYS A 23 -17.95 -2.99 5.97
N GLY A 24 -19.09 -3.38 6.54
CA GLY A 24 -20.21 -3.92 5.76
C GLY A 24 -19.89 -5.19 4.96
N GLY A 25 -18.92 -6.00 5.41
CA GLY A 25 -18.45 -7.19 4.68
C GLY A 25 -17.44 -6.91 3.57
N GLU A 26 -16.93 -5.67 3.46
CA GLU A 26 -15.89 -5.29 2.52
C GLU A 26 -14.62 -4.85 3.21
N LEU A 27 -13.48 -5.21 2.63
CA LEU A 27 -12.17 -4.63 2.91
C LEU A 27 -12.09 -3.31 2.15
N VAL A 28 -11.92 -2.20 2.86
CA VAL A 28 -11.88 -0.85 2.30
C VAL A 28 -10.54 -0.20 2.62
N ILE A 29 -9.84 0.26 1.59
CA ILE A 29 -8.67 1.14 1.72
C ILE A 29 -9.19 2.57 1.72
N GLU A 30 -9.26 3.19 2.91
CA GLU A 30 -9.78 4.55 3.03
C GLU A 30 -8.78 5.59 2.53
N ARG A 31 -7.48 5.37 2.78
CA ARG A 31 -6.40 6.30 2.49
C ARG A 31 -5.09 5.56 2.29
N PHE A 32 -4.25 6.06 1.39
CA PHE A 32 -2.88 5.63 1.17
C PHE A 32 -1.97 6.84 0.97
N TYR A 33 -0.81 6.82 1.62
CA TYR A 33 0.16 7.91 1.66
C TYR A 33 1.57 7.36 1.37
N PRO A 34 1.95 7.27 0.09
CA PRO A 34 3.30 6.88 -0.32
C PRO A 34 4.25 8.05 -0.14
N MET A 35 4.96 8.10 0.99
CA MET A 35 5.64 9.32 1.44
C MET A 35 6.70 9.82 0.45
N ASN A 36 7.47 8.92 -0.17
CA ASN A 36 8.50 9.29 -1.13
C ASN A 36 7.89 9.81 -2.45
N LEU A 37 6.81 9.18 -2.92
CA LEU A 37 6.09 9.64 -4.10
C LEU A 37 5.44 11.00 -3.86
N LEU A 38 4.79 11.20 -2.72
CA LEU A 38 4.21 12.49 -2.33
C LEU A 38 5.26 13.60 -2.27
N GLN A 39 6.46 13.31 -1.75
CA GLN A 39 7.58 14.25 -1.76
C GLN A 39 8.00 14.61 -3.19
N LYS A 40 8.13 13.63 -4.09
CA LYS A 40 8.47 13.85 -5.50
C LYS A 40 7.42 14.71 -6.21
N LEU A 41 6.13 14.38 -6.07
CA LEU A 41 5.02 15.14 -6.66
C LEU A 41 4.99 16.58 -6.14
N SER A 42 5.24 16.78 -4.84
CA SER A 42 5.32 18.12 -4.25
C SER A 42 6.45 18.96 -4.85
N LEU A 43 7.62 18.37 -5.13
CA LEU A 43 8.72 19.07 -5.81
C LEU A 43 8.37 19.42 -7.26
N GLN A 44 7.58 18.58 -7.91
CA GLN A 44 7.08 18.77 -9.28
C GLN A 44 5.86 19.72 -9.35
N LYS A 45 5.32 20.14 -8.19
CA LYS A 45 4.09 20.93 -8.08
C LYS A 45 2.88 20.23 -8.69
N GLU A 46 2.87 18.90 -8.66
CA GLU A 46 1.74 18.07 -9.05
C GLU A 46 0.83 17.85 -7.84
N SER A 47 -0.47 17.87 -8.06
CA SER A 47 -1.49 17.61 -7.04
C SER A 47 -2.19 16.29 -7.34
N VAL A 48 -2.48 15.53 -6.28
CA VAL A 48 -3.27 14.30 -6.35
C VAL A 48 -4.53 14.51 -5.53
N GLU A 49 -5.69 14.25 -6.13
CA GLU A 49 -6.99 14.36 -5.46
C GLU A 49 -7.47 13.01 -4.93
N ASP A 50 -7.20 11.93 -5.67
CA ASP A 50 -7.54 10.56 -5.31
C ASP A 50 -6.29 9.73 -5.04
N TRP A 51 -6.19 9.10 -3.87
CA TRP A 51 -5.03 8.28 -3.52
C TRP A 51 -4.78 7.13 -4.51
N ARG A 52 -5.82 6.69 -5.21
CA ARG A 52 -5.75 5.62 -6.20
C ARG A 52 -4.90 5.97 -7.42
N GLU A 53 -4.77 7.27 -7.74
CA GLU A 53 -3.89 7.75 -8.80
C GLU A 53 -2.41 7.47 -8.51
N MET A 54 -2.06 7.27 -7.23
CA MET A 54 -0.69 6.97 -6.81
C MET A 54 -0.38 5.47 -6.73
N VAL A 55 -1.33 4.60 -7.09
CA VAL A 55 -1.22 3.15 -6.87
C VAL A 55 -1.00 2.41 -8.17
N GLU A 56 0.08 1.63 -8.20
CA GLU A 56 0.40 0.69 -9.26
C GLU A 56 -0.40 -0.62 -9.10
N SER A 57 -0.49 -1.14 -7.87
CA SER A 57 -1.23 -2.38 -7.61
C SER A 57 -1.72 -2.54 -6.17
N ILE A 58 -2.80 -3.30 -6.01
CA ILE A 58 -3.24 -3.84 -4.73
C ILE A 58 -3.24 -5.36 -4.81
N MET A 59 -2.62 -6.01 -3.83
CA MET A 59 -2.65 -7.45 -3.66
C MET A 59 -3.30 -7.79 -2.31
N ILE A 60 -4.20 -8.78 -2.31
CA ILE A 60 -4.90 -9.21 -1.08
C ILE A 60 -4.78 -10.72 -0.95
N ASP A 61 -4.27 -11.14 0.19
CA ASP A 61 -4.32 -12.50 0.69
C ASP A 61 -5.36 -12.55 1.81
N TRP A 62 -6.40 -13.37 1.64
CA TRP A 62 -7.51 -13.47 2.59
C TRP A 62 -7.18 -14.34 3.81
N ASN A 63 -6.14 -15.16 3.73
CA ASN A 63 -5.83 -16.21 4.70
C ASN A 63 -4.32 -16.29 4.94
N TYR A 64 -3.70 -15.14 5.22
CA TYR A 64 -2.26 -15.01 5.39
C TYR A 64 -1.78 -15.82 6.60
N ASP A 65 -0.82 -16.72 6.35
CA ASP A 65 -0.27 -17.68 7.32
C ASP A 65 0.89 -17.11 8.17
N GLY A 66 1.30 -15.86 7.91
CA GLY A 66 2.45 -15.22 8.57
C GLY A 66 3.80 -15.49 7.90
N ALA A 67 3.81 -16.22 6.78
CA ALA A 67 5.00 -16.49 5.99
C ALA A 67 4.97 -15.68 4.68
N VAL A 68 4.55 -16.30 3.57
CA VAL A 68 4.63 -15.72 2.22
C VAL A 68 3.26 -15.19 1.81
N LEU A 69 3.21 -13.98 1.26
CA LEU A 69 1.98 -13.42 0.70
C LEU A 69 1.51 -14.28 -0.48
N GLN A 70 0.30 -14.85 -0.39
CA GLN A 70 -0.33 -15.64 -1.45
C GLN A 70 -1.60 -14.93 -1.90
N PRO A 71 -1.49 -13.90 -2.76
CA PRO A 71 -2.63 -13.05 -3.07
C PRO A 71 -3.67 -13.80 -3.91
N ALA A 72 -4.90 -13.84 -3.41
CA ALA A 72 -6.08 -14.30 -4.15
C ALA A 72 -6.67 -13.18 -5.01
N VAL A 73 -6.39 -11.93 -4.67
CA VAL A 73 -6.75 -10.75 -5.47
C VAL A 73 -5.48 -10.03 -5.90
N VAL A 74 -5.42 -9.69 -7.19
CA VAL A 74 -4.43 -8.78 -7.78
C VAL A 74 -5.21 -7.75 -8.58
N ASP A 75 -5.18 -6.50 -8.12
CA ASP A 75 -5.86 -5.36 -8.74
C ASP A 75 -4.80 -4.41 -9.30
N ILE A 76 -4.67 -4.42 -10.62
CA ILE A 76 -3.76 -3.55 -11.39
C ILE A 76 -4.66 -2.77 -12.34
N PRO A 77 -4.68 -1.42 -12.26
CA PRO A 77 -5.52 -0.63 -13.12
C PRO A 77 -5.05 -0.67 -14.58
N GLY A 78 -5.99 -0.57 -15.51
CA GLY A 78 -5.71 -0.28 -16.91
C GLY A 78 -5.18 1.14 -17.10
N LYS A 79 -4.80 1.49 -18.33
CA LYS A 79 -4.19 2.79 -18.65
C LYS A 79 -5.04 4.00 -18.23
N ASP A 80 -6.36 3.88 -18.33
CA ASP A 80 -7.32 4.96 -18.06
C ASP A 80 -8.23 4.61 -16.86
N ASP A 81 -7.85 3.61 -16.07
CA ASP A 81 -8.61 3.13 -14.90
C ASP A 81 -7.86 3.42 -13.59
N LEU A 82 -8.56 3.25 -12.46
CA LEU A 82 -8.00 3.29 -11.12
C LEU A 82 -8.24 1.95 -10.42
N VAL A 83 -7.43 1.65 -9.40
CA VAL A 83 -7.69 0.51 -8.52
C VAL A 83 -9.06 0.63 -7.84
N LYS A 84 -9.66 -0.50 -7.47
CA LYS A 84 -11.00 -0.53 -6.89
C LYS A 84 -11.06 0.12 -5.51
N GLY A 85 -10.08 -0.18 -4.66
CA GLY A 85 -10.00 0.33 -3.28
C GLY A 85 -10.99 -0.28 -2.27
N ALA A 86 -11.99 -1.05 -2.74
CA ALA A 86 -12.92 -1.82 -1.91
C ALA A 86 -13.13 -3.22 -2.49
N PHE A 87 -13.18 -4.23 -1.62
CA PHE A 87 -13.21 -5.64 -2.01
C PHE A 87 -14.12 -6.43 -1.07
N LYS A 88 -15.02 -7.24 -1.62
CA LYS A 88 -15.85 -8.15 -0.82
C LYS A 88 -14.97 -9.16 -0.10
N VAL A 89 -15.15 -9.27 1.22
CA VAL A 89 -14.44 -10.25 2.04
C VAL A 89 -15.15 -11.61 1.93
N PRO A 90 -14.43 -12.70 1.60
CA PRO A 90 -14.98 -14.06 1.66
C PRO A 90 -15.42 -14.46 3.08
N GLU A 91 -16.45 -15.30 3.21
CA GLU A 91 -16.97 -15.75 4.51
C GLU A 91 -15.96 -16.58 5.31
N ASP A 92 -15.00 -17.21 4.62
CA ASP A 92 -13.94 -18.05 5.17
C ASP A 92 -12.59 -17.31 5.30
N ALA A 93 -12.59 -15.98 5.20
CA ALA A 93 -11.38 -15.19 5.41
C ALA A 93 -10.95 -15.18 6.89
N GLY A 94 -9.65 -15.33 7.14
CA GLY A 94 -9.02 -15.24 8.45
C GLY A 94 -8.20 -13.96 8.60
N THR A 95 -6.89 -14.11 8.77
CA THR A 95 -5.97 -12.95 8.78
C THR A 95 -5.80 -12.44 7.35
N ILE A 96 -6.31 -11.25 7.07
CA ILE A 96 -6.20 -10.65 5.75
C ILE A 96 -4.92 -9.83 5.70
N ARG A 97 -4.08 -10.06 4.69
CA ARG A 97 -2.89 -9.28 4.38
C ARG A 97 -3.09 -8.50 3.10
N VAL A 98 -2.79 -7.21 3.16
CA VAL A 98 -2.90 -6.29 2.03
C VAL A 98 -1.52 -5.74 1.72
N LYS A 99 -1.18 -5.71 0.44
CA LYS A 99 -0.01 -5.04 -0.10
C LYS A 99 -0.45 -4.00 -1.12
N ILE A 100 -0.02 -2.76 -0.93
CA ILE A 100 -0.28 -1.65 -1.84
C ILE A 100 1.06 -1.20 -2.40
N THR A 101 1.21 -1.21 -3.71
CA THR A 101 2.42 -0.77 -4.41
C THR A 101 2.16 0.56 -5.10
N ASP A 102 3.03 1.55 -4.90
CA ASP A 102 2.92 2.87 -5.52
C ASP A 102 3.61 2.97 -6.89
N LEU A 103 3.47 4.11 -7.57
CA LEU A 103 4.10 4.36 -8.88
C LEU A 103 5.63 4.44 -8.86
N LEU A 104 6.27 4.39 -7.68
CA LEU A 104 7.73 4.24 -7.53
C LEU A 104 8.12 2.79 -7.23
N SER A 105 7.16 1.87 -7.33
CA SER A 105 7.29 0.45 -6.97
C SER A 105 7.69 0.22 -5.50
N GLU A 106 7.36 1.17 -4.61
CA GLU A 106 7.48 0.98 -3.17
C GLU A 106 6.18 0.42 -2.61
N SER A 107 6.29 -0.44 -1.58
CA SER A 107 5.12 -1.11 -1.03
C SER A 107 4.87 -0.81 0.43
N TRP A 108 3.60 -0.54 0.75
CA TRP A 108 3.07 -0.70 2.09
C TRP A 108 2.45 -2.09 2.26
N GLU A 109 2.63 -2.70 3.42
CA GLU A 109 1.94 -3.93 3.78
C GLU A 109 1.29 -3.80 5.15
N GLY A 110 0.07 -4.30 5.29
CA GLY A 110 -0.66 -4.31 6.55
C GLY A 110 -1.65 -5.47 6.65
N SER A 111 -2.04 -5.76 7.88
CA SER A 111 -2.96 -6.86 8.18
C SER A 111 -4.19 -6.35 8.92
N VAL A 112 -5.34 -6.97 8.64
CA VAL A 112 -6.58 -6.80 9.38
C VAL A 112 -7.18 -8.17 9.67
N SER A 113 -7.68 -8.35 10.89
CA SER A 113 -8.35 -9.59 11.30
C SER A 113 -9.81 -9.55 10.85
N HIS A 114 -10.26 -10.61 10.19
CA HIS A 114 -11.67 -10.88 9.92
C HIS A 114 -12.08 -12.08 10.78
N GLY A 115 -12.80 -11.82 11.88
CA GLY A 115 -13.12 -12.83 12.90
C GLY A 115 -12.29 -12.71 14.17
#